data_AF-A0A0Q8NKF9-F1
#
_entry.id   AF-A0A0Q8NKF9-F1
#
_cell.length_a   1.000
_cell.length_b   1.000
_cell.length_c   1.000
_cell.angle_alpha   90.00
_cell.angle_beta   90.00
_cell.angle_gamma   90.00
#
_symmetry.space_group_name_H-M   'P 1'
#
loop_
_entity.id
_entity.type
_entity.pdbx_description
1 polymer ?
#
loop_
_entity_poly.entity_id
_entity_poly.type
_entity_poly.pdbx_seq_one_letter_code
_entity_poly.pdbx_strand_id
1 'polypeptide(L)' 'MLLSLISLSDDEIESVTMSVREWCQLRHCDVDSPEGRRALTKVIDLVQSKRSKGSLIAELSQRLDRPSDTHVE' A
#
# COMPACT_ATOMS: atom_id res chain seq x y z
N MET A 1 1.01 -8.42 12.02
CA MET A 1 1.83 -7.77 13.07
C MET A 1 2.42 -6.51 12.46
N LEU A 2 1.92 -5.31 12.84
CA LEU A 2 2.35 -4.00 12.34
C LEU A 2 3.68 -3.55 13.00
N LEU A 3 4.69 -4.42 13.06
CA LEU A 3 5.96 -4.11 13.75
C LEU A 3 6.97 -3.36 12.87
N SER A 4 6.64 -3.10 11.61
CA SER A 4 7.58 -2.52 10.65
C SER A 4 7.50 -0.99 10.55
N LEU A 5 6.47 -0.36 11.12
CA LEU A 5 6.31 1.11 11.13
C LEU A 5 7.41 1.85 11.91
N ILE A 6 8.30 1.14 12.60
CA ILE A 6 9.27 1.71 13.54
C ILE A 6 10.49 2.32 12.83
N SER A 7 10.64 2.14 11.51
CA SER A 7 11.78 2.71 10.75
C SER A 7 11.37 3.36 9.42
N LEU A 8 10.17 3.93 9.33
CA LEU A 8 9.85 4.81 8.20
C LEU A 8 10.35 6.23 8.52
N SER A 9 11.02 6.86 7.57
CA SER A 9 11.29 8.30 7.65
C SER A 9 10.01 9.12 7.46
N ASP A 10 10.03 10.39 7.86
CA ASP A 10 8.89 11.29 7.64
C ASP A 10 8.51 11.38 6.16
N ASP A 11 9.50 11.39 5.26
CA ASP A 11 9.28 11.37 3.80
C ASP A 11 8.60 10.08 3.33
N GLU A 12 8.97 8.94 3.92
CA GLU A 12 8.34 7.65 3.62
C GLU A 12 6.90 7.60 4.15
N ILE A 13 6.64 8.17 5.32
CA ILE A 13 5.30 8.30 5.90
C ILE A 13 4.42 9.18 5.01
N GLU A 14 4.93 10.33 4.56
CA GLU A 14 4.20 11.23 3.66
C GLU A 14 3.87 10.51 2.34
N SER A 15 4.86 9.83 1.76
CA SER A 15 4.71 9.07 0.52
C SER A 15 3.69 7.94 0.64
N VAL A 16 3.70 7.19 1.76
CA VAL A 16 2.70 6.18 2.10
C VAL A 16 1.31 6.80 2.15
N THR A 17 1.17 7.89 2.89
CA THR A 17 -0.12 8.52 3.18
C THR A 17 -0.74 9.14 1.92
N MET A 18 0.07 9.80 1.09
CA MET A 18 -0.35 10.33 -0.21
C MET A 18 -0.78 9.21 -1.15
N SER A 19 0.04 8.15 -1.28
CA SER A 19 -0.26 7.04 -2.19
C SER A 19 -1.55 6.31 -1.82
N VAL A 20 -1.80 6.09 -0.53
CA VAL A 20 -3.02 5.43 -0.04
C VAL A 20 -4.24 6.32 -0.24
N ARG A 21 -4.15 7.63 0.04
CA ARG A 21 -5.26 8.57 -0.19
C ARG A 21 -5.62 8.65 -1.67
N GLU A 22 -4.63 8.78 -2.54
CA GLU A 22 -4.85 8.88 -3.99
C GLU A 22 -5.45 7.58 -4.55
N TRP A 23 -4.97 6.41 -4.09
CA TRP A 23 -5.55 5.13 -4.46
C TRP A 23 -7.00 4.97 -3.98
N CYS A 24 -7.28 5.39 -2.74
CA CYS A 24 -8.63 5.35 -2.19
C CYS A 24 -9.58 6.29 -2.95
N GLN A 25 -9.11 7.48 -3.33
CA GLN A 25 -9.86 8.41 -4.18
C GLN A 25 -10.16 7.81 -5.56
N LEU A 26 -9.18 7.17 -6.20
CA LEU A 26 -9.35 6.52 -7.50
C LEU A 26 -10.38 5.39 -7.48
N ARG A 27 -10.47 4.67 -6.36
CA ARG A 27 -11.39 3.54 -6.18
C ARG A 27 -12.69 3.87 -5.46
N HIS A 28 -12.89 5.14 -5.10
CA HIS A 28 -14.04 5.60 -4.32
C HIS A 28 -14.23 4.79 -3.01
N CYS A 29 -13.14 4.43 -2.34
CA CYS A 29 -13.16 3.77 -1.05
C CYS A 29 -12.58 4.65 0.05
N ASP A 30 -12.89 4.31 1.30
CA ASP A 30 -12.32 4.97 2.48
C ASP A 30 -10.99 4.30 2.86
N VAL A 31 -10.05 5.07 3.41
CA VAL A 31 -8.78 4.54 3.94
C VAL A 31 -9.04 3.58 5.10
N ASP A 32 -10.09 3.83 5.90
CA ASP A 32 -10.48 2.98 7.01
C ASP A 32 -11.28 1.73 6.58
N SER A 33 -11.67 1.65 5.29
CA SER A 33 -12.34 0.48 4.74
C SER A 33 -11.41 -0.74 4.75
N PRO A 34 -11.95 -1.98 4.65
CA PRO A 34 -11.13 -3.18 4.48
C PRO A 34 -10.14 -3.07 3.31
N GLU A 35 -10.56 -2.44 2.20
CA GLU A 35 -9.76 -2.20 1.00
C GLU A 35 -8.67 -1.14 1.26
N GLY A 36 -9.03 -0.03 1.91
CA GLY A 36 -8.07 1.01 2.30
C GLY A 36 -7.00 0.51 3.26
N ARG A 37 -7.37 -0.30 4.26
CA ARG A 37 -6.41 -0.94 5.18
C ARG A 37 -5.52 -1.96 4.49
N ARG A 38 -6.03 -2.69 3.50
CA ARG A 38 -5.22 -3.57 2.64
C ARG A 38 -4.24 -2.76 1.80
N ALA A 39 -4.68 -1.65 1.21
CA ALA A 39 -3.83 -0.75 0.47
C ALA A 39 -2.71 -0.17 1.35
N LEU A 40 -3.04 0.32 2.54
CA LEU A 40 -2.06 0.80 3.51
C LEU A 40 -1.00 -0.25 3.83
N THR A 41 -1.43 -1.49 4.10
CA THR A 41 -0.50 -2.60 4.38
C THR A 41 0.42 -2.88 3.19
N LYS A 42 -0.10 -2.85 1.96
CA LYS A 42 0.68 -3.13 0.74
C LYS A 42 1.65 -2.00 0.37
N VAL A 43 1.26 -0.74 0.57
CA VAL A 43 2.16 0.40 0.36
C VAL A 43 3.29 0.40 1.39
N ILE A 44 3.02 0.09 2.65
CA ILE A 44 4.05 -0.02 3.69
C ILE A 44 5.04 -1.14 3.35
N ASP A 45 4.53 -2.30 2.92
CA ASP A 45 5.36 -3.43 2.44
C ASP A 45 6.24 -3.02 1.25
N LEU A 46 5.71 -2.25 0.31
CA LEU A 46 6.44 -1.76 -0.86
C LEU A 46 7.61 -0.83 -0.49
N VAL A 47 7.35 0.13 0.40
CA VAL A 47 8.35 1.09 0.88
C VAL A 47 9.47 0.38 1.64
N GLN A 48 9.10 -0.51 2.57
CA GLN A 48 10.07 -1.25 3.39
C GLN A 48 10.88 -2.28 2.60
N SER A 49 10.28 -2.87 1.57
CA SER A 49 10.98 -3.78 0.68
C SER A 49 12.06 -3.07 -0.16
N LYS A 50 12.16 -1.73 -0.10
CA LYS A 50 13.00 -0.88 -0.98
C LYS A 50 12.85 -1.24 -2.46
N ARG A 51 11.70 -1.81 -2.82
CA ARG A 51 11.42 -2.31 -4.18
C ARG A 51 10.77 -1.25 -5.05
N SER A 52 10.30 -0.16 -4.46
CA SER A 52 9.74 0.94 -5.22
C SER A 52 10.85 1.65 -6.00
N LYS A 53 10.99 1.25 -7.27
CA LYS A 53 11.77 1.96 -8.29
C LYS A 53 10.88 2.83 -9.19
N GLY A 54 9.56 2.80 -8.97
CA GLY A 54 8.56 3.52 -9.75
C GLY A 54 7.45 4.12 -8.89
N SER A 55 6.34 4.54 -9.51
CA SER A 55 5.20 5.12 -8.78
C SER A 55 4.58 4.10 -7.82
N LEU A 56 4.61 4.41 -6.52
CA LEU A 56 4.01 3.58 -5.46
C LEU A 56 2.55 3.23 -5.77
N ILE A 57 1.80 4.16 -6.35
CA ILE A 57 0.38 3.98 -6.70
C ILE A 57 0.23 2.98 -7.84
N ALA A 58 1.10 3.01 -8.85
CA ALA A 58 1.05 2.05 -9.94
C ALA A 58 1.33 0.62 -9.44
N GLU A 59 2.34 0.45 -8.58
CA GLU A 59 2.64 -0.85 -7.95
C GLU A 59 1.53 -1.30 -7.00
N LEU A 60 0.94 -0.37 -6.24
CA LEU A 60 -0.17 -0.62 -5.34
C LEU A 60 -1.41 -1.11 -6.11
N SER A 61 -1.81 -0.39 -7.15
CA SER A 61 -2.90 -0.78 -8.04
C SER A 61 -2.64 -2.14 -8.67
N GLN A 62 -1.44 -2.38 -9.22
CA GLN A 62 -1.08 -3.67 -9.80
C GLN A 62 -1.16 -4.82 -8.78
N ARG A 63 -0.73 -4.61 -7.54
CA ARG A 63 -0.75 -5.64 -6.48
C ARG A 63 -2.15 -5.88 -5.90
N LEU A 64 -3.06 -4.91 -5.99
CA LEU A 64 -4.44 -5.03 -5.49
C LEU A 64 -5.44 -5.42 -6.59
N ASP A 65 -5.14 -5.12 -7.85
CA ASP A 65 -5.88 -5.60 -9.03
C ASP A 65 -5.54 -7.02 -9.41
N ARG A 66 -4.31 -7.46 -9.11
CA ARG A 66 -4.00 -8.87 -9.21
C ARG A 66 -4.80 -9.57 -8.11
N PRO A 67 -5.80 -10.39 -8.46
CA PRO A 67 -6.45 -11.21 -7.44
C PRO A 67 -5.32 -11.99 -6.80
N SER A 68 -5.21 -11.90 -5.48
CA SER A 68 -4.35 -12.77 -4.72
C SER A 68 -4.62 -14.18 -5.23
N ASP A 69 -3.66 -14.77 -5.96
CA ASP A 69 -3.64 -16.20 -6.20
C ASP A 69 -3.67 -16.81 -4.82
N THR A 70 -4.85 -17.25 -4.43
CA THR A 70 -5.06 -18.15 -3.32
C THR A 70 -4.22 -19.36 -3.66
N HIS A 71 -3.05 -19.46 -3.05
CA HIS A 71 -2.32 -20.71 -2.95
C HIS A 71 -3.27 -21.67 -2.21
N VAL A 72 -4.02 -22.44 -2.99
CA VAL A 72 -4.77 -23.59 -2.52
C VAL A 72 -3.74 -24.71 -2.32
N GLU A 73 -3.62 -25.14 -1.06
CA GLU A 73 -2.92 -26.35 -0.64
C GLU A 73 -3.40 -27.61 -1.38
#